data_AF-A0A816YG36-F1
#
_entry.id   AF-A0A816YG36-F1
#
_cell.length_a   1.000
_cell.length_b   1.000
_cell.length_c   1.000
_cell.angle_alpha   90.00
_cell.angle_beta   90.00
_cell.angle_gamma   90.00
#
_symmetry.space_group_name_H-M   'P 1'
#
loop_
_entity.id
_entity.type
_entity.pdbx_description
1 polymer ?
#
loop_
_entity_poly.entity_id
_entity_poly.type
_entity_poly.pdbx_seq_one_letter_code
_entity_poly.pdbx_strand_id
1 'polypeptide(L)' 'MWNCYLRLDQQLPRTNNSSEGWHRALQHSARSHPTIYESIKDLKMEQHATSIMAEQLQAGLMKLRRRVK' A
#
# COMPACT_ATOMS: atom_id res chain seq x y z
N MET A 1 -6.71 -3.54 -4.53
CA MET A 1 -7.15 -3.98 -5.88
C MET A 1 -7.16 -2.77 -6.77
N TRP A 2 -6.41 -2.77 -7.87
CA TRP A 2 -6.44 -1.65 -8.84
C TRP A 2 -7.76 -1.60 -9.64
N ASN A 3 -8.57 -2.65 -9.53
CA ASN A 3 -9.88 -2.73 -10.14
C ASN A 3 -10.88 -3.26 -9.11
N CYS A 4 -11.81 -2.40 -8.68
CA CYS A 4 -12.89 -2.72 -7.75
C CYS A 4 -14.12 -3.34 -8.46
N TYR A 5 -14.15 -3.33 -9.79
CA TYR A 5 -15.26 -3.79 -10.64
C TYR A 5 -15.65 -5.23 -10.31
N LEU A 6 -14.68 -6.15 -10.33
CA LEU A 6 -14.93 -7.56 -10.05
C LEU A 6 -15.44 -7.82 -8.62
N ARG A 7 -15.12 -6.95 -7.66
CA ARG A 7 -15.65 -7.07 -6.29
C ARG A 7 -17.06 -6.54 -6.15
N LEU A 8 -17.39 -5.45 -6.85
CA LEU A 8 -18.74 -4.91 -6.90
C LEU A 8 -19.68 -5.90 -7.58
N ASP A 9 -19.23 -6.49 -8.69
CA ASP A 9 -19.94 -7.56 -9.41
C ASP A 9 -20.22 -8.77 -8.51
N GLN A 10 -19.26 -9.16 -7.68
CA GLN A 10 -19.38 -10.30 -6.77
C GLN A 10 -20.02 -9.97 -5.40
N GLN A 11 -20.52 -8.75 -5.20
CA GLN A 11 -21.12 -8.28 -3.93
C GLN A 11 -20.29 -8.57 -2.67
N LEU A 12 -18.96 -8.62 -2.81
CA LEU A 12 -18.08 -8.94 -1.69
C LEU A 12 -18.08 -7.78 -0.68
N PRO A 13 -17.96 -8.05 0.64
CA PRO A 13 -17.84 -7.01 1.65
C PRO A 13 -16.72 -6.03 1.27
N ARG A 14 -16.95 -4.72 1.45
CA ARG A 14 -15.90 -3.72 1.22
C ARG A 14 -14.70 -4.11 2.08
N THR A 15 -13.63 -4.58 1.46
CA THR A 15 -12.38 -4.73 2.19
C THR A 15 -11.99 -3.35 2.68
N ASN A 16 -11.45 -3.30 3.90
CA ASN A 16 -10.83 -2.11 4.44
C ASN A 16 -9.95 -1.47 3.35
N ASN A 17 -9.90 -0.15 3.35
CA ASN A 17 -9.39 0.60 2.22
C ASN A 17 -7.84 0.61 2.14
N SER A 18 -7.20 -0.54 2.36
CA SER A 18 -5.75 -0.66 2.45
C SER A 18 -5.08 -0.40 1.11
N SER A 19 -5.72 -0.76 -0.01
CA SER A 19 -5.15 -0.45 -1.32
C SER A 19 -5.26 1.02 -1.71
N GLU A 20 -6.36 1.72 -1.44
CA GLU A 20 -6.38 3.17 -1.69
C GLU A 20 -5.52 3.90 -0.65
N GLY A 21 -5.42 3.39 0.59
CA GLY A 21 -4.51 3.90 1.61
C GLY A 21 -3.04 3.81 1.18
N TRP A 22 -2.64 2.66 0.64
CA TRP A 22 -1.33 2.47 0.04
C TRP A 22 -1.11 3.38 -1.17
N HIS A 23 -2.10 3.47 -2.08
CA HIS A 23 -1.97 4.33 -3.26
C HIS A 23 -1.86 5.82 -2.89
N ARG A 24 -2.61 6.28 -1.88
CA ARG A 24 -2.48 7.64 -1.32
C ARG A 24 -1.12 7.87 -0.69
N ALA A 25 -0.58 6.90 0.04
CA ALA A 25 0.76 7.01 0.63
C ALA A 25 1.84 7.11 -0.46
N LEU A 26 1.76 6.28 -1.49
CA LEU A 26 2.66 6.32 -2.64
C LEU A 26 2.56 7.64 -3.42
N GLN A 27 1.34 8.12 -3.66
CA GLN A 27 1.12 9.41 -4.31
C GLN A 27 1.68 10.58 -3.47
N HIS A 28 1.63 10.47 -2.14
CA HIS A 28 2.19 11.48 -1.24
C HIS A 28 3.72 11.42 -1.18
N SER A 29 4.32 10.24 -1.30
CA SER A 29 5.78 10.07 -1.34
C SER A 29 6.40 10.43 -2.69
N ALA A 30 5.63 10.29 -3.78
CA ALA A 30 6.09 10.62 -5.13
C ALA A 30 6.18 12.14 -5.32
N ARG A 31 7.22 12.61 -6.04
CA ARG A 31 7.37 14.01 -6.42
C ARG A 31 6.28 14.44 -7.40
N SER A 32 5.98 15.74 -7.46
CA SER A 32 5.13 16.28 -8.52
C SER A 32 5.88 16.16 -9.86
N HIS A 33 5.46 15.21 -10.70
CA HIS A 33 6.07 14.85 -11.99
C HIS A 33 7.45 14.15 -11.88
N PRO A 34 7.50 12.92 -11.35
CA PRO A 34 8.74 12.17 -11.29
C PRO A 34 9.16 11.72 -12.69
N THR A 35 10.46 11.71 -12.95
CA THR A 35 11.00 10.98 -14.09
C THR A 35 10.74 9.48 -13.95
N ILE A 36 10.90 8.71 -15.03
CA ILE A 36 10.77 7.25 -14.99
C ILE A 36 11.75 6.65 -13.96
N TYR A 37 12.97 7.18 -13.89
CA TYR A 37 13.98 6.72 -12.93
C TYR A 37 13.61 7.00 -11.48
N GLU A 38 13.07 8.19 -11.19
CA GLU A 38 12.55 8.52 -9.85
C GLU A 38 11.36 7.61 -9.49
N SER A 39 10.46 7.36 -10.43
CA SER A 39 9.33 6.45 -10.23
C SER A 39 9.78 5.02 -9.91
N ILE A 40 10.79 4.50 -10.61
CA ILE A 40 11.37 3.18 -10.35
C ILE A 40 12.02 3.14 -8.96
N LYS A 41 12.71 4.21 -8.57
CA LYS A 41 13.34 4.31 -7.24
C LYS A 41 12.28 4.26 -6.14
N ASP A 42 11.21 5.04 -6.27
CA ASP A 42 10.12 5.11 -5.30
C ASP A 42 9.41 3.74 -5.19
N LEU A 43 9.17 3.07 -6.31
CA LEU A 43 8.59 1.72 -6.31
C LEU A 43 9.50 0.68 -5.64
N LYS A 44 10.82 0.75 -5.84
CA LYS A 44 11.78 -0.13 -5.15
C LYS A 44 11.77 0.09 -3.63
N MET A 45 11.65 1.33 -3.19
CA MET A 45 11.54 1.66 -1.76
C MET A 45 10.25 1.10 -1.16
N GLU A 46 9.12 1.26 -1.84
CA GLU A 46 7.84 0.68 -1.43
C GLU A 46 7.87 -0.85 -1.37
N GLN A 47 8.48 -1.50 -2.38
CA GLN A 47 8.64 -2.95 -2.39
C GLN A 47 9.45 -3.43 -1.18
N HIS A 48 10.53 -2.72 -0.84
CA HIS A 48 11.35 -3.05 0.32
C HIS A 48 10.55 -2.91 1.63
N ALA A 49 9.83 -1.79 1.81
CA ALA A 49 8.99 -1.57 2.99
C ALA A 49 7.89 -2.64 3.13
N THR A 50 7.27 -3.03 2.01
CA THR A 50 6.26 -4.09 1.97
C THR A 50 6.84 -5.45 2.34
N SER A 51 8.08 -5.75 1.90
CA SER A 51 8.75 -7.01 2.22
C SER A 51 9.05 -7.11 3.73
N ILE A 52 9.55 -6.03 4.33
CA ILE A 52 9.75 -5.96 5.79
C ILE A 52 8.43 -6.17 6.54
N MET A 53 7.36 -5.50 6.08
CA MET A 53 6.03 -5.64 6.70
C MET A 53 5.51 -7.09 6.61
N ALA A 54 5.75 -7.76 5.48
CA ALA A 54 5.39 -9.17 5.29
C ALA A 54 6.21 -10.11 6.20
N GLU A 55 7.52 -9.87 6.32
CA GLU A 55 8.39 -10.62 7.24
C GLU A 55 7.97 -10.43 8.70
N GLN A 56 7.66 -9.20 9.11
CA GLN A 56 7.15 -8.89 10.45
C GLN A 56 5.80 -9.56 10.73
N LEU A 57 4.92 -9.62 9.73
CA LEU A 57 3.66 -10.37 9.79
C LEU A 57 3.91 -11.86 10.00
N GLN A 58 4.78 -12.45 9.19
CA GLN A 58 5.13 -13.87 9.27
C GLN A 58 5.78 -14.22 10.61
N ALA A 59 6.59 -13.32 11.17
CA ALA A 59 7.19 -13.47 12.48
C ALA A 59 6.22 -13.22 13.66
N GLY A 60 4.96 -12.83 13.39
CA GLY A 60 3.98 -12.49 14.43
C GLY A 60 4.28 -11.19 15.18
N LEU A 61 5.18 -10.34 14.66
CA LEU A 61 5.66 -9.12 15.30
C LEU A 61 4.81 -7.88 14.99
N MET A 62 3.70 -8.03 14.28
CA MET A 62 2.88 -6.90 13.84
C MET A 62 2.26 -6.15 15.03
N LYS A 63 2.85 -5.00 15.39
CA LYS A 63 2.22 -4.04 16.31
C LYS A 63 1.14 -3.29 15.57
N LEU A 64 -0.10 -3.38 16.04
CA LEU A 64 -1.20 -2.56 15.55
C LEU A 64 -0.76 -1.09 15.56
N ARG A 65 -0.72 -0.42 14.40
CA ARG A 65 -0.42 1.01 14.31
C ARG A 65 -1.50 1.77 15.08
N ARG A 66 -1.23 2.11 16.35
CA ARG A 66 -2.16 2.89 17.18
C ARG A 66 -2.38 4.23 16.50
N ARG A 67 -3.63 4.56 16.18
CA ARG A 67 -4.00 5.95 15.88
C ARG A 67 -3.74 6.75 17.16
N VAL A 68 -2.72 7.60 17.14
CA VAL A 68 -2.61 8.67 18.12
C VAL A 68 -3.81 9.58 17.88
N LYS A 69 -4.63 9.75 18.91
CA LYS A 69 -5.79 10.65 18.91
C LYS A 69 -5.34 12.10 18.81
#